data_AF-A0AAU6ZCM2-F1
#
_entry.id   AF-A0AAU6ZCM2-F1
#
_cell.length_a   1.000
_cell.length_b   1.000
_cell.length_c   1.000
_cell.angle_alpha   90.00
_cell.angle_beta   90.00
_cell.angle_gamma   90.00
#
_symmetry.space_group_name_H-M   'P 1'
#
loop_
_entity.id
_entity.type
_entity.pdbx_description
1 polymer ?
#
loop_
_entity_poly.entity_id
_entity_poly.type
_entity_poly.pdbx_seq_one_letter_code
_entity_poly.pdbx_strand_id
1 'polypeptide(L)'
;MNTKKAKGGHTEELDPQEQARYDALASWAETADIAPGARITKATGPEAGRALLETALGSPEAVRRAVGKPSLSKKGTSPSRSVRLPEDMDAQLLARSEQEHRKPSEVLREALREYLAKAS
;
A
#
# COMPACT_ATOMS: atom_id res chain seq x y z
N MET A 1 6.73 -25.23 -33.34
CA MET A 1 5.54 -24.90 -32.51
C MET A 1 5.87 -25.29 -31.08
N ASN A 2 6.34 -24.35 -30.26
CA ASN A 2 6.71 -24.61 -28.87
C ASN A 2 5.81 -23.79 -27.94
N THR A 3 4.89 -24.48 -27.28
CA THR A 3 3.99 -23.92 -26.27
C THR A 3 4.67 -23.90 -24.90
N LYS A 4 5.37 -22.81 -24.56
CA LYS A 4 5.71 -22.53 -23.15
C LYS A 4 4.50 -21.87 -22.48
N LYS A 5 3.69 -22.69 -21.80
CA LYS A 5 2.66 -22.21 -20.86
C LYS A 5 3.33 -21.36 -19.78
N ALA A 6 2.90 -20.10 -19.66
CA ALA A 6 3.15 -19.28 -18.50
C ALA A 6 2.48 -19.94 -17.28
N LYS A 7 3.27 -20.36 -16.29
CA LYS A 7 2.77 -20.81 -15.00
C LYS A 7 2.92 -19.63 -14.03
N GLY A 8 1.96 -18.70 -14.11
CA GLY A 8 1.75 -17.69 -13.09
C GLY A 8 1.00 -18.33 -11.92
N GLY A 9 1.61 -18.26 -10.74
CA GLY A 9 1.07 -18.83 -9.51
C GLY A 9 2.22 -19.11 -8.54
N HIS A 10 2.89 -18.05 -8.06
CA HIS A 10 3.67 -18.15 -6.84
C HIS A 10 2.68 -18.33 -5.69
N THR A 11 2.35 -19.58 -5.37
CA THR A 11 1.95 -19.93 -4.02
C THR A 11 3.27 -19.95 -3.24
N GLU A 12 3.74 -18.79 -2.78
CA GLU A 12 4.74 -18.79 -1.72
C GLU A 12 4.04 -19.34 -0.48
N GLU A 13 4.49 -20.50 -0.01
CA GLU A 13 4.09 -21.02 1.29
C GLU A 13 4.40 -19.95 2.32
N LEU A 14 3.37 -19.49 3.02
CA LEU A 14 3.52 -18.48 4.06
C LEU A 14 4.49 -19.02 5.11
N ASP A 15 5.43 -18.18 5.54
CA ASP A 15 6.31 -18.51 6.66
C ASP A 15 5.46 -18.98 7.84
N PRO A 16 5.85 -20.04 8.59
CA PRO A 16 5.11 -20.52 9.75
C PRO A 16 4.61 -19.44 10.71
N GLN A 17 5.38 -18.37 10.92
CA GLN A 17 4.96 -17.24 11.76
C GLN A 17 3.79 -16.47 11.14
N GLU A 18 3.84 -16.26 9.82
CA GLU A 18 2.80 -15.59 9.07
C GLU A 18 1.54 -16.46 8.98
N GLN A 19 1.67 -17.76 8.75
CA GLN A 19 0.56 -18.71 8.80
C GLN A 19 -0.15 -18.70 10.17
N ALA A 20 0.62 -18.79 11.27
CA ALA A 20 0.05 -18.73 12.62
C ALA A 20 -0.66 -17.39 12.90
N ARG A 21 -0.13 -16.28 12.38
CA ARG A 21 -0.79 -14.98 12.47
C ARG A 21 -2.10 -14.96 11.67
N TYR A 22 -2.11 -15.52 10.47
CA TYR A 22 -3.33 -15.63 9.66
C TYR A 22 -4.39 -16.47 10.38
N ASP A 23 -4.02 -17.62 10.92
CA ASP A 23 -4.95 -18.52 11.63
C ASP A 23 -5.53 -17.84 12.89
N ALA A 24 -4.70 -17.09 13.63
CA ALA A 24 -5.15 -16.31 14.77
C ALA A 24 -6.12 -15.19 14.38
N LEU A 25 -5.85 -14.48 13.28
CA LEU A 25 -6.75 -13.45 12.77
C LEU A 25 -8.06 -14.03 12.24
N ALA A 26 -8.02 -15.18 11.56
CA ALA A 26 -9.19 -15.89 11.09
C ALA A 26 -10.07 -16.34 12.26
N SER A 27 -9.47 -16.98 13.26
CA SER A 27 -10.17 -17.40 14.48
C SER A 27 -10.82 -16.20 15.17
N TRP A 28 -10.07 -15.10 15.34
CA TRP A 28 -10.62 -13.87 15.91
C TRP A 28 -11.80 -13.34 15.10
N ALA A 29 -11.71 -13.28 13.77
CA ALA A 29 -12.79 -12.76 12.93
C ALA A 29 -14.06 -13.63 13.00
N GLU A 30 -13.90 -14.96 13.10
CA GLU A 30 -15.01 -15.90 13.24
C GLU A 30 -15.66 -15.87 14.62
N THR A 31 -14.88 -15.59 15.67
CA THR A 31 -15.35 -15.58 17.06
C THR A 31 -15.50 -14.19 17.67
N ALA A 32 -15.24 -13.12 16.90
CA ALA A 32 -15.30 -11.75 17.38
C ALA A 32 -16.73 -11.43 17.77
N ASP A 33 -16.98 -11.40 19.07
CA ASP A 33 -18.27 -10.99 19.58
C ASP A 33 -18.42 -9.48 19.39
N ILE A 34 -19.54 -9.10 18.79
CA ILE A 34 -19.88 -7.72 18.59
C ILE A 34 -20.40 -7.24 19.94
N ALA A 35 -19.68 -6.29 20.56
CA ALA A 35 -19.92 -5.85 21.93
C ALA A 35 -21.44 -5.70 22.26
N PRO A 36 -21.89 -6.11 23.46
CA PRO A 36 -23.30 -6.04 23.83
C PRO A 36 -23.83 -4.61 23.66
N GLY A 37 -24.82 -4.45 22.77
CA GLY A 37 -25.42 -3.14 22.45
C GLY A 37 -24.86 -2.43 21.22
N ALA A 38 -23.94 -3.04 20.47
CA ALA A 38 -23.49 -2.46 19.21
C ALA A 38 -24.65 -2.34 18.22
N ARG A 39 -24.81 -1.15 17.64
CA ARG A 39 -25.80 -0.90 16.59
C ARG A 39 -25.16 -1.14 15.23
N ILE A 40 -25.48 -2.27 14.61
CA ILE A 40 -25.03 -2.58 13.25
C ILE A 40 -26.00 -1.95 12.26
N THR A 41 -25.66 -0.78 11.73
CA THR A 41 -26.41 -0.15 10.66
C THR A 41 -25.81 -0.50 9.31
N LYS A 42 -26.53 -1.28 8.50
CA LYS A 42 -26.17 -1.48 7.10
C LYS A 42 -26.59 -0.25 6.32
N ALA A 43 -25.64 0.45 5.70
CA ALA A 43 -25.96 1.57 4.86
C ALA A 43 -26.13 1.10 3.40
N THR A 44 -27.24 1.48 2.78
CA THR A 44 -27.69 1.00 1.46
C THR A 44 -27.27 1.90 0.30
N GLY A 45 -26.64 3.04 0.58
CA GLY A 45 -26.23 4.02 -0.44
C GLY A 45 -24.76 3.88 -0.87
N PRO A 46 -24.41 4.27 -2.10
CA PRO A 46 -23.02 4.49 -2.48
C PRO A 46 -22.37 5.51 -1.53
N GLU A 47 -21.07 5.34 -1.22
CA GLU A 47 -20.29 6.18 -0.30
C GLU A 47 -20.67 6.16 1.19
N ALA A 48 -21.69 5.39 1.60
CA ALA A 48 -22.13 5.44 3.00
C ALA A 48 -21.10 4.88 4.00
N GLY A 49 -20.28 3.90 3.58
CA GLY A 49 -19.13 3.46 4.37
C GLY A 49 -18.08 4.57 4.53
N ARG A 50 -17.87 5.38 3.49
CA ARG A 50 -16.95 6.53 3.53
C ARG A 50 -17.45 7.60 4.50
N ALA A 51 -18.74 7.94 4.46
CA ALA A 51 -19.35 8.90 5.38
C ALA A 51 -19.24 8.48 6.86
N LEU A 52 -19.41 7.19 7.15
CA LEU A 52 -19.18 6.63 8.50
C LEU A 52 -17.72 6.81 8.93
N LEU A 53 -16.78 6.52 8.04
CA LEU A 53 -15.35 6.71 8.32
C LEU A 53 -14.99 8.19 8.49
N GLU A 54 -15.61 9.09 7.74
CA GLU A 54 -15.38 10.53 7.88
C GLU A 54 -15.88 11.05 9.23
N THR A 55 -17.01 10.51 9.70
CA THR A 55 -17.55 10.80 11.04
C THR A 55 -16.62 10.27 12.14
N ALA A 56 -16.10 9.05 12.00
CA ALA A 56 -15.23 8.42 13.00
C ALA A 56 -13.81 9.01 13.03
N LEU A 57 -13.24 9.33 11.86
CA LEU A 57 -11.87 9.82 11.72
C LEU A 57 -11.78 11.36 11.66
N GLY A 58 -12.92 12.05 11.67
CA GLY A 58 -13.04 13.51 11.81
C GLY A 58 -12.66 14.33 10.58
N SER A 59 -12.19 13.74 9.48
CA SER A 59 -11.95 14.47 8.24
C SER A 59 -11.85 13.56 7.00
N PRO A 60 -12.20 14.08 5.80
CA PRO A 60 -12.00 13.38 4.53
C PRO A 60 -10.53 13.03 4.24
N GLU A 61 -9.59 13.84 4.72
CA GLU A 61 -8.14 13.55 4.60
C GLU A 61 -7.70 12.40 5.50
N ALA A 62 -8.21 12.31 6.72
CA ALA A 62 -7.96 11.18 7.60
C ALA A 62 -8.49 9.88 7.00
N VAL A 63 -9.69 9.90 6.40
CA VAL A 63 -10.24 8.74 5.69
C VAL A 63 -9.40 8.38 4.46
N ARG A 64 -8.96 9.35 3.65
CA ARG A 64 -8.06 9.07 2.51
C ARG A 64 -6.72 8.47 2.92
N ARG A 65 -6.18 8.85 4.08
CA ARG A 65 -4.96 8.24 4.63
C ARG A 65 -5.21 6.85 5.20
N ALA A 66 -6.36 6.63 5.82
CA ALA A 66 -6.72 5.35 6.44
C ALA A 66 -7.21 4.31 5.42
N VAL A 67 -7.77 4.74 4.29
CA VAL A 67 -8.39 3.88 3.28
C VAL A 67 -7.63 3.96 1.96
N GLY A 68 -6.99 2.85 1.60
CA GLY A 68 -6.27 2.66 0.33
C GLY A 68 -4.81 3.15 0.35
N LYS A 69 -4.08 2.88 -0.74
CA LYS A 69 -2.72 3.43 -0.93
C LYS A 69 -2.84 4.92 -1.25
N PRO A 70 -2.28 5.84 -0.43
CA PRO A 70 -2.36 7.26 -0.71
C PRO A 70 -1.71 7.56 -2.05
N SER A 71 -2.42 8.35 -2.87
CA SER A 71 -1.87 8.87 -4.12
C SER A 71 -0.81 9.93 -3.83
N LEU A 72 0.24 9.96 -4.66
CA LEU A 72 1.16 11.08 -4.77
C LEU A 72 0.59 12.23 -5.64
N SER A 73 -0.64 12.12 -6.16
CA SER A 73 -1.36 13.16 -6.92
C SER A 73 -2.77 13.41 -6.36
N LYS A 74 -3.48 14.44 -6.88
CA LYS A 74 -4.80 14.87 -6.35
C LYS A 74 -5.89 13.78 -6.39
N LYS A 75 -5.80 12.75 -7.25
CA LYS A 75 -6.77 11.65 -7.39
C LYS A 75 -6.14 10.36 -7.95
N GLY A 76 -6.61 9.20 -7.47
CA GLY A 76 -6.33 7.87 -8.05
C GLY A 76 -4.93 7.31 -7.76
N THR A 77 -4.62 6.10 -8.23
CA THR A 77 -3.30 5.48 -8.04
C THR A 77 -2.23 6.21 -8.84
N SER A 78 -1.09 6.53 -8.21
CA SER A 78 0.04 7.13 -8.93
C SER A 78 0.66 6.15 -9.93
N PRO A 79 1.03 6.59 -11.15
CA PRO A 79 1.73 5.73 -12.09
C PRO A 79 3.02 5.17 -11.48
N SER A 80 3.26 3.88 -11.68
CA SER A 80 4.48 3.20 -11.25
C SER A 80 5.32 2.84 -12.47
N ARG A 81 6.65 2.97 -12.35
CA ARG A 81 7.61 2.54 -13.36
C ARG A 81 8.72 1.76 -12.66
N SER A 82 9.02 0.56 -13.18
CA SER A 82 10.18 -0.22 -12.76
C SER A 82 11.34 0.08 -13.68
N VAL A 83 12.51 0.37 -13.10
CA VAL A 83 13.75 0.69 -13.82
C VAL A 83 14.85 -0.19 -13.25
N ARG A 84 15.69 -0.76 -14.12
CA ARG A 84 16.85 -1.53 -13.70
C ARG A 84 18.01 -0.57 -13.41
N LEU A 85 18.65 -0.74 -12.27
CA LEU A 85 19.84 0.00 -11.88
C LEU A 85 21.06 -0.93 -11.88
N PRO A 86 22.25 -0.41 -12.24
CA PRO A 86 23.51 -1.05 -11.88
C PRO A 86 23.61 -1.31 -10.36
N GLU A 87 24.30 -2.37 -9.95
CA GLU A 87 24.40 -2.78 -8.55
C GLU A 87 25.04 -1.71 -7.66
N ASP A 88 26.10 -1.07 -8.15
CA ASP A 88 26.79 0.03 -7.48
C ASP A 88 25.89 1.25 -7.29
N MET A 89 25.00 1.51 -8.25
CA MET A 89 24.04 2.61 -8.20
C MET A 89 22.91 2.34 -7.20
N ASP A 90 22.43 1.10 -7.11
CA ASP A 90 21.43 0.69 -6.12
C ASP A 90 21.99 0.80 -4.70
N ALA A 91 23.23 0.34 -4.48
CA ALA A 91 23.93 0.49 -3.21
C ALA A 91 24.07 1.96 -2.77
N GLN A 92 24.41 2.86 -3.71
CA GLN A 92 24.47 4.30 -3.44
C GLN A 92 23.11 4.90 -3.08
N LEU A 93 22.03 4.46 -3.76
CA LEU A 93 20.67 4.90 -3.46
C LEU A 93 20.22 4.45 -2.06
N LEU A 94 20.53 3.22 -1.67
CA LEU A 94 20.22 2.69 -0.33
C LEU A 94 20.99 3.45 0.75
N ALA A 95 22.30 3.63 0.59
CA ALA A 95 23.13 4.37 1.54
C ALA A 95 22.62 5.81 1.74
N ARG A 96 22.24 6.49 0.64
CA ARG A 96 21.67 7.83 0.70
C ARG A 96 20.30 7.87 1.39
N SER A 97 19.46 6.87 1.12
CA SER A 97 18.13 6.74 1.76
C SER A 97 18.24 6.56 3.26
N GLU A 98 19.22 5.76 3.72
CA GLU A 98 19.50 5.55 5.14
C GLU A 98 20.01 6.84 5.81
N GLN A 99 20.96 7.53 5.18
CA GLN A 99 21.51 8.80 5.70
C GLN A 99 20.44 9.89 5.83
N GLU A 100 19.53 9.98 4.86
CA GLU A 100 18.49 11.00 4.84
C GLU A 100 17.21 10.56 5.60
N HIS A 101 17.15 9.32 6.11
CA HIS A 101 15.94 8.72 6.70
C HIS A 101 14.71 8.80 5.78
N ARG A 102 14.92 8.62 4.47
CA ARG A 102 13.89 8.73 3.42
C ARG A 102 13.74 7.43 2.67
N LYS A 103 12.62 7.27 1.96
CA LYS A 103 12.44 6.09 1.09
C LYS A 103 13.26 6.24 -0.19
N PRO A 104 13.84 5.17 -0.75
CA PRO A 104 14.53 5.21 -2.05
C PRO A 104 13.68 5.83 -3.17
N SER A 105 12.37 5.57 -3.16
CA SER A 105 11.43 6.14 -4.13
C SER A 105 11.21 7.64 -3.97
N GLU A 106 11.49 8.24 -2.80
CA GLU A 106 11.46 9.69 -2.60
C GLU A 106 12.71 10.34 -3.17
N VAL A 107 13.88 9.75 -2.89
CA VAL A 107 15.17 10.19 -3.43
C VAL A 107 15.17 10.14 -4.96
N LEU A 108 14.71 9.03 -5.55
CA LEU A 108 14.58 8.90 -7.01
C LEU A 108 13.63 9.93 -7.63
N ARG A 109 12.49 10.21 -6.98
CA ARG A 109 11.52 11.20 -7.48
C ARG A 109 12.09 12.62 -7.46
N GLU A 110 12.86 12.95 -6.42
CA GLU A 110 13.54 14.25 -6.33
C GLU A 110 14.64 14.40 -7.38
N ALA A 111 15.52 13.40 -7.50
CA ALA A 111 16.57 13.39 -8.51
C ALA A 111 16.00 13.53 -9.93
N LEU A 112 14.91 12.82 -10.24
CA LEU A 112 14.23 12.93 -11.54
C LEU A 112 13.62 14.32 -11.75
N ARG A 113 13.03 14.92 -10.71
CA ARG A 113 12.47 16.29 -10.78
C ARG A 113 13.57 17.30 -11.10
N GLU A 114 14.70 17.22 -10.40
CA GLU A 114 15.85 18.10 -10.65
C GLU A 114 16.43 17.91 -12.04
N TYR A 115 16.57 16.66 -12.49
CA TYR A 115 17.06 16.35 -13.84
C TYR A 115 16.16 16.97 -14.91
N LEU A 116 14.83 16.79 -14.81
CA LEU A 116 13.87 17.36 -15.76
C LEU A 116 13.83 18.88 -15.72
N ALA A 117 13.99 19.50 -14.55
CA ALA A 117 14.04 20.96 -14.42
C ALA A 117 15.29 21.57 -15.07
N LYS A 118 16.43 20.87 -15.04
CA LYS A 118 17.68 21.30 -15.71
C LYS A 118 17.68 21.06 -17.22
N ALA A 119 16.88 20.08 -17.69
CA ALA A 119 16.76 19.74 -19.10
C ALA A 119 15.68 20.56 -19.84
N SER A 120 14.97 21.43 -19.12
CA SER A 120 13.96 22.38 -19.61
C SER A 120 14.57 23.75 -19.87
#